data_AF-A0A3L0W4H9-F1
#
_entry.id   AF-A0A3L0W4H9-F1
#
_cell.length_a   1.000
_cell.length_b   1.000
_cell.length_c   1.000
_cell.angle_alpha   90.00
_cell.angle_beta   90.00
_cell.angle_gamma   90.00
#
_symmetry.space_group_name_H-M   'P 1'
#
loop_
_entity.id
_entity.type
_entity.pdbx_description
1 polymer ?
#
loop_
_entity_poly.entity_id
_entity_poly.type
_entity_poly.pdbx_seq_one_letter_code
_entity_poly.pdbx_strand_id
1 'polypeptide(L)'
;MQPVQPEQDPVLWHSIASDCALKRQASSCSGLSQNEASVRLAKYGENRLPQTAKRSDFIRFLLHFHNILIYVLLACTVVTAALEHWV
;
A
#
# COMPACT_ATOMS: atom_id res chain seq x y z
N MET A 1 -11.01 6.73 -7.02
CA MET A 1 -9.78 6.39 -7.77
C MET A 1 -9.93 7.02 -9.15
N GLN A 2 -9.29 8.16 -9.40
CA GLN A 2 -9.22 8.70 -10.77
C GLN A 2 -8.46 7.70 -11.67
N PRO A 3 -8.93 7.42 -12.89
CA PRO A 3 -8.18 6.62 -13.84
C PRO A 3 -6.93 7.42 -14.28
N VAL A 4 -5.76 6.86 -13.99
CA VAL A 4 -4.48 7.36 -14.51
C VAL A 4 -4.52 7.22 -16.04
N GLN A 5 -4.56 8.34 -16.75
CA GLN A 5 -4.43 8.38 -18.20
C GLN A 5 -3.01 7.90 -18.56
N PRO A 6 -2.83 7.01 -19.56
CA PRO A 6 -1.49 6.62 -20.00
C PRO A 6 -0.86 7.79 -20.77
N GLU A 7 -0.13 8.63 -20.07
CA GLU A 7 0.68 9.68 -20.68
C GLU A 7 1.97 9.05 -21.25
N GLN A 8 2.12 9.13 -22.57
CA GLN A 8 3.35 8.95 -23.36
C GLN A 8 3.88 7.52 -23.55
N ASP A 9 4.35 7.24 -24.77
CA ASP A 9 5.01 5.98 -25.14
C ASP A 9 6.08 5.61 -24.07
N PRO A 10 5.98 4.44 -23.43
CA PRO A 10 6.93 4.05 -22.42
C PRO A 10 8.29 3.90 -23.08
N VAL A 11 9.25 4.70 -22.62
CA VAL A 11 10.66 4.55 -23.03
C VAL A 11 11.09 3.13 -22.68
N LEU A 12 11.33 2.30 -23.69
CA LEU A 12 11.86 0.96 -23.54
C LEU A 12 13.35 1.07 -23.16
N TRP A 13 13.63 1.34 -21.89
CA TRP A 13 15.00 1.55 -21.39
C TRP A 13 15.95 0.41 -21.73
N HIS A 14 15.44 -0.82 -21.82
CA HIS A 14 16.21 -2.00 -22.15
C HIS A 14 16.60 -2.09 -23.63
N SER A 15 15.98 -1.31 -24.52
CA SER A 15 16.24 -1.37 -25.96
C SER A 15 17.09 -0.21 -26.48
N ILE A 16 17.55 0.69 -25.60
CA ILE A 16 18.39 1.83 -25.98
C ILE A 16 19.84 1.61 -25.55
N ALA A 17 20.79 2.16 -26.31
CA ALA A 17 22.19 2.13 -25.95
C ALA A 17 22.45 2.85 -24.61
N SER A 18 23.44 2.40 -23.85
CA SER A 18 23.81 2.95 -22.55
C SER A 18 24.08 4.46 -22.59
N ASP A 19 24.78 4.94 -23.62
CA ASP A 19 25.09 6.37 -23.78
C ASP A 19 23.83 7.21 -24.01
N CYS A 20 22.86 6.67 -24.73
CA CYS A 20 21.55 7.30 -24.92
C CYS A 20 20.76 7.33 -23.62
N ALA A 21 20.80 6.24 -22.83
CA ALA A 21 20.16 6.19 -21.52
C ALA A 21 20.77 7.20 -20.55
N LEU A 22 22.11 7.28 -20.48
CA LEU A 22 22.82 8.24 -19.64
C LEU A 22 22.51 9.69 -20.03
N LYS A 23 22.57 10.03 -21.32
CA LYS A 23 22.21 11.37 -21.80
C LYS A 23 20.75 11.71 -21.48
N ARG A 24 19.82 10.79 -21.73
CA ARG A 24 18.38 11.00 -21.46
C ARG A 24 18.09 11.16 -19.98
N GLN A 25 18.81 10.43 -19.13
CA GLN A 25 18.70 10.51 -17.68
C GLN A 25 19.58 11.62 -17.08
N ALA A 26 20.21 12.48 -17.91
CA ALA A 26 21.17 13.50 -17.51
C ALA A 26 22.17 12.98 -16.47
N SER A 27 22.71 11.79 -16.71
CA SER A 27 23.65 11.10 -15.84
C SER A 27 24.93 10.78 -16.59
N SER A 28 25.92 10.27 -15.86
CA SER A 28 27.24 9.97 -16.39
C SER A 28 27.69 8.58 -15.96
N CYS A 29 28.74 8.06 -16.59
CA CYS A 29 29.34 6.78 -16.21
C CYS A 29 29.93 6.79 -14.79
N SER A 30 30.28 7.97 -14.24
CA SER A 30 30.71 8.13 -12.85
C SER A 30 29.55 8.32 -11.86
N GLY A 31 28.31 8.27 -12.34
CA GLY A 31 27.10 8.38 -11.52
C GLY A 31 26.54 9.81 -11.42
N LEU A 32 25.80 10.06 -10.35
CA LEU A 32 25.19 11.36 -10.03
C LEU A 32 26.01 12.09 -8.97
N SER A 33 25.98 13.42 -9.02
CA SER A 33 26.49 14.24 -7.91
C SER A 33 25.59 14.13 -6.69
N GLN A 34 26.12 14.39 -5.50
CA GLN A 34 25.34 14.37 -4.26
C GLN A 34 24.17 15.37 -4.30
N ASN A 35 24.39 16.55 -4.88
CA ASN A 35 23.35 17.58 -5.00
C ASN A 35 22.20 17.09 -5.90
N GLU A 36 22.54 16.50 -7.04
CA GLU A 36 21.56 15.99 -7.99
C GLU A 36 20.80 14.76 -7.45
N ALA A 37 21.49 13.89 -6.71
CA ALA A 37 20.86 12.78 -6.00
C ALA A 37 19.81 13.27 -5.00
N SER A 38 20.13 14.30 -4.20
CA SER A 38 19.19 14.90 -3.24
C SER A 38 18.00 15.55 -3.93
N VAL A 39 18.22 16.29 -5.03
CA VAL A 39 17.14 16.89 -5.83
C VAL A 39 16.22 15.82 -6.40
N ARG A 40 16.77 14.72 -6.93
CA ARG A 40 15.98 13.60 -7.47
C ARG A 40 15.22 12.85 -6.37
N LEU A 41 15.83 12.66 -5.20
CA LEU A 41 15.17 12.04 -4.05
C LEU A 41 13.95 12.85 -3.58
N ALA A 42 14.09 14.18 -3.52
CA ALA A 42 12.96 15.06 -3.18
C ALA A 42 11.86 15.04 -4.25
N LYS A 43 12.22 14.88 -5.53
CA LYS A 43 11.27 14.87 -6.66
C LYS A 43 10.51 13.55 -6.80
N TYR A 44 11.21 12.41 -6.74
CA TYR A 44 10.62 11.08 -7.00
C TYR A 44 10.23 10.35 -5.71
N GLY A 45 10.69 10.82 -4.56
CA GLY A 45 10.57 10.12 -3.31
C GLY A 45 11.55 8.97 -3.19
N GLU A 46 11.45 8.26 -2.08
CA GLU A 46 12.26 7.08 -1.83
C GLU A 46 11.82 5.92 -2.73
N ASN A 47 12.79 5.15 -3.22
CA ASN A 47 12.54 3.90 -3.95
C ASN A 47 12.13 2.78 -2.99
N ARG A 48 11.03 2.99 -2.26
CA ARG A 48 10.44 2.02 -1.34
C ARG A 48 8.95 1.91 -1.65
N LEU A 49 8.44 0.69 -1.64
CA LEU A 49 7.01 0.47 -1.72
C LEU A 49 6.33 1.04 -0.47
N PRO A 50 5.12 1.60 -0.60
CA PRO A 50 4.35 2.06 0.55
C PRO A 50 4.10 0.87 1.47
N GLN A 51 4.49 1.00 2.74
CA GLN A 51 4.20 -0.02 3.73
C GLN A 51 2.70 -0.02 4.00
N THR A 52 2.05 -1.16 3.84
CA THR A 52 0.65 -1.31 4.28
C THR A 52 0.59 -1.06 5.78
N ALA A 53 -0.35 -0.23 6.22
CA ALA A 53 -0.59 -0.01 7.63
C ALA A 53 -0.76 -1.36 8.34
N LYS A 54 0.10 -1.63 9.33
CA LYS A 54 -0.01 -2.84 10.14
C LYS A 54 -1.36 -2.78 10.86
N ARG A 55 -2.28 -3.67 10.51
CA ARG A 55 -3.48 -3.89 11.34
C ARG A 55 -3.00 -4.42 12.68
N SER A 56 -3.44 -3.80 13.78
CA SER A 56 -3.13 -4.28 15.13
C SER A 56 -3.50 -5.75 15.27
N ASP A 57 -2.60 -6.55 15.85
CA ASP A 57 -2.79 -7.99 16.01
C ASP A 57 -4.08 -8.32 16.79
N PHE A 58 -4.47 -7.44 17.72
CA PHE A 58 -5.74 -7.55 18.45
C PHE A 58 -6.97 -7.40 17.56
N ILE A 59 -6.95 -6.43 16.63
CA ILE A 59 -8.06 -6.23 15.67
C ILE A 59 -8.16 -7.44 14.74
N ARG A 60 -7.02 -8.02 14.34
CA ARG A 60 -6.98 -9.24 13.52
C ARG A 60 -7.56 -10.45 14.26
N PHE A 61 -7.28 -10.59 15.56
CA PHE A 61 -7.88 -11.61 16.42
C PHE A 61 -9.41 -11.44 16.53
N LEU A 62 -9.91 -10.23 16.82
CA LEU A 62 -11.35 -9.97 16.90
C LEU A 62 -12.08 -10.25 15.58
N LEU A 63 -11.44 -9.96 14.45
CA LEU A 63 -12.03 -10.21 13.13
C LEU A 63 -12.24 -11.71 12.86
N HIS A 64 -11.47 -12.61 13.47
CA HIS A 64 -11.72 -14.05 13.38
C HIS A 64 -13.02 -14.48 14.07
N PHE A 65 -13.48 -13.72 15.07
CA PHE A 65 -14.75 -13.93 15.75
C PHE A 65 -15.93 -13.24 15.05
N HIS A 66 -15.70 -12.57 13.91
CA HIS A 66 -16.77 -11.98 13.10
C HIS A 66 -17.47 -13.05 12.25
N ASN A 67 -18.10 -14.02 12.92
CA ASN A 67 -18.83 -15.12 12.29
C ASN A 67 -20.33 -15.01 12.59
N ILE A 68 -21.16 -15.36 11.60
CA ILE A 68 -22.62 -15.39 11.75
C ILE A 68 -23.08 -16.20 12.96
N LEU A 69 -22.39 -17.30 13.29
CA LEU A 69 -22.68 -18.14 14.46
C LEU A 69 -22.55 -17.34 15.77
N ILE A 70 -21.52 -16.51 15.91
CA ILE A 70 -21.30 -15.71 17.12
C ILE A 70 -22.43 -14.68 17.29
N TYR A 71 -22.91 -14.11 16.19
CA TYR A 71 -24.08 -13.22 16.23
C TYR A 71 -25.37 -13.94 16.63
N VAL A 72 -25.59 -15.15 16.12
CA VAL A 72 -26.72 -15.99 16.52
C VAL A 72 -26.63 -16.31 18.02
N LEU A 73 -25.47 -16.73 18.51
CA LEU A 73 -25.27 -17.03 19.93
C LEU A 73 -25.50 -15.80 20.82
N LEU A 74 -24.99 -14.63 20.44
CA LEU A 74 -25.24 -13.37 21.16
C LEU A 74 -26.74 -13.02 21.18
N ALA A 75 -27.45 -13.19 20.05
CA ALA A 75 -28.88 -12.97 20.00
C ALA A 75 -29.64 -13.95 20.91
N CYS A 76 -29.26 -15.23 20.91
CA CYS A 76 -29.82 -16.22 21.83
C CYS A 76 -29.59 -15.85 23.29
N THR A 77 -28.38 -15.39 23.65
CA THR A 77 -28.06 -14.92 25.01
C THR A 77 -28.95 -13.74 25.40
N VAL A 78 -29.12 -12.75 24.50
CA VAL A 78 -29.98 -11.59 24.76
C VAL A 78 -31.44 -12.00 24.96
N VAL A 79 -31.97 -12.87 24.10
CA VAL A 79 -33.35 -13.37 24.21
C VAL A 79 -33.53 -14.15 25.52
N THR A 80 -32.57 -15.00 25.87
CA THR A 80 -32.61 -15.82 27.09
C THR A 80 -32.57 -14.94 28.34
N ALA A 81 -31.66 -13.97 28.40
CA ALA A 81 -31.56 -13.03 29.51
C ALA A 81 -32.82 -12.16 29.64
N ALA A 82 -33.41 -11.73 28.52
CA ALA A 82 -34.66 -10.99 28.53
C ALA A 82 -35.83 -11.81 29.09
N LEU A 83 -35.88 -13.12 28.78
CA LEU A 83 -36.87 -14.03 29.35
C LEU A 83 -36.65 -14.27 30.85
N GLU A 84 -35.40 -14.42 31.29
CA GLU A 84 -35.07 -14.56 32.72
C GLU A 84 -35.36 -13.31 33.55
N HIS A 85 -35.27 -12.11 32.97
CA HIS A 85 -35.64 -10.86 33.64
C HIS A 85 -37.16 -10.54 33.60
N TRP A 86 -37.94 -11.29 32.83
CA TRP A 86 -39.40 -11.11 32.71
C TRP A 86 -40.22 -12.11 33.56
N VAL A 87 -39.55 -13.12 34.14
CA VAL A 87 -40.09 -14.05 35.16
C VAL A 87 -39.67 -13.60 36.54
#